data_AF-A0A158IB81-F1
#
_entry.id   AF-A0A158IB81-F1
#
_cell.length_a   1.000
_cell.length_b   1.000
_cell.length_c   1.000
_cell.angle_alpha   90.00
_cell.angle_beta   90.00
_cell.angle_gamma   90.00
#
_symmetry.space_group_name_H-M   'P 1'
#
loop_
_entity.id
_entity.type
_entity.pdbx_description
1 polymer ?
#
loop_
_entity_poly.entity_id
_entity_poly.type
_entity_poly.pdbx_seq_one_letter_code
_entity_poly.pdbx_strand_id
1 'polypeptide(L)'
;MTNDTDPTLDDSGFLDAARTIMLPTPGLKRERAAAARTTAKAPALAPLDATLAGRNPLLRAANPLLELALPLRRLTSHPDLEALRTQLIQMVRTFEANGRAFGVPDAQLGPARYCLCTFIDESIAATPWGAGVWGRRSLLVTFHNEASGGERLFVILQRLAQTPAIDVDLLELIYVMLALGFDGRYRLMEGGKTQLDVIRERLEQMIRAQRAPIERALSPHWQPAPRERKRLLQFMPLWVALALAAFVLVTASLVLSFRINDFSDPVFASMRSIRVAPAPVLASKVDAAPKLSAALAGFLAPEIAQGLVSVGDSADRTTVTINNTATGTQLFASGSADLDPHFSPLMQRIGDALQDKPGNVIVIGHTDNQRIISARFPSNVALSQARADTVRAILAARINSPARLSAEGRGDTDPVASNDTPAGRAKNRRVAIVILSPGAAS
;
A
#
# COMPACT_ATOMS: atom_id res chain seq x y z
N MET A 1 -26.77 -55.91 35.87
CA MET A 1 -25.37 -55.74 36.30
C MET A 1 -24.54 -55.75 35.02
N THR A 2 -24.50 -54.64 34.27
CA THR A 2 -23.69 -53.40 34.39
C THR A 2 -22.44 -53.45 33.51
N ASN A 3 -22.23 -52.31 32.82
CA ASN A 3 -21.14 -51.87 31.94
C ASN A 3 -21.38 -52.19 30.45
N ASP A 4 -21.89 -51.27 29.61
CA ASP A 4 -21.70 -49.80 29.53
C ASP A 4 -20.24 -49.39 29.36
N THR A 5 -19.81 -49.24 28.10
CA THR A 5 -18.82 -48.23 27.68
C THR A 5 -18.90 -48.03 26.17
N ASP A 6 -19.64 -47.00 25.82
CA ASP A 6 -19.61 -46.26 24.56
C ASP A 6 -18.28 -45.50 24.43
N PRO A 7 -17.76 -45.28 23.21
CA PRO A 7 -16.96 -44.10 22.95
C PRO A 7 -17.63 -43.25 21.86
N THR A 8 -18.16 -42.12 22.32
CA THR A 8 -18.49 -40.93 21.55
C THR A 8 -17.26 -40.45 20.77
N LEU A 9 -17.36 -40.43 19.45
CA LEU A 9 -16.44 -39.69 18.57
C LEU A 9 -17.17 -38.44 18.10
N ASP A 10 -17.00 -37.36 18.86
CA ASP A 10 -17.19 -36.01 18.36
C ASP A 10 -15.88 -35.26 18.61
N ASP A 11 -15.10 -35.07 17.54
CA ASP A 11 -14.23 -33.90 17.46
C ASP A 11 -14.06 -33.51 15.98
N SER A 12 -15.01 -32.68 15.57
CA SER A 12 -14.93 -31.76 14.45
C SER A 12 -13.57 -31.05 14.39
N GLY A 13 -12.76 -31.35 13.38
CA GLY A 13 -11.50 -30.62 13.21
C GLY A 13 -10.60 -30.96 12.03
N PHE A 14 -11.11 -31.53 10.92
CA PHE A 14 -10.22 -31.99 9.83
C PHE A 14 -10.56 -31.57 8.40
N LEU A 15 -11.45 -30.60 8.20
CA LEU A 15 -11.67 -30.01 6.88
C LEU A 15 -11.75 -28.48 6.98
N ASP A 16 -10.56 -27.86 7.08
CA ASP A 16 -10.38 -26.42 6.84
C ASP A 16 -10.82 -26.09 5.41
N ALA A 17 -12.03 -25.55 5.30
CA ALA A 17 -12.70 -25.14 4.07
C ALA A 17 -12.14 -23.79 3.52
N ALA A 18 -10.83 -23.73 3.29
CA ALA A 18 -10.17 -22.59 2.64
C ALA A 18 -9.17 -22.99 1.53
N ARG A 19 -9.25 -24.21 0.99
CA ARG A 19 -8.60 -24.54 -0.28
C ARG A 19 -9.52 -24.19 -1.43
N THR A 20 -9.13 -23.17 -2.19
CA THR A 20 -9.71 -22.83 -3.49
C THR A 20 -9.61 -24.04 -4.43
N ILE A 21 -10.67 -24.82 -4.53
CA ILE A 21 -10.82 -25.85 -5.55
C ILE A 21 -11.26 -25.12 -6.83
N MET A 22 -10.33 -24.92 -7.75
CA MET A 22 -10.67 -24.49 -9.11
C MET A 22 -11.36 -25.67 -9.82
N LEU A 23 -12.68 -25.60 -9.95
CA LEU A 23 -13.42 -26.44 -10.90
C LEU A 23 -13.05 -26.01 -12.32
N PRO A 24 -12.52 -26.89 -13.18
CA PRO A 24 -12.39 -26.57 -14.59
C PRO A 24 -13.79 -26.46 -15.21
N THR A 25 -14.12 -25.29 -15.77
CA THR A 25 -15.36 -25.08 -16.52
C THR A 25 -15.29 -25.89 -17.83
N PRO A 26 -16.15 -26.90 -18.05
CA PRO A 26 -16.17 -27.61 -19.32
C PRO A 26 -16.90 -26.73 -20.34
N GLY A 27 -16.21 -26.27 -21.39
CA GLY A 27 -16.88 -25.62 -22.53
C GLY A 27 -16.18 -24.43 -23.17
N LEU A 28 -15.10 -23.88 -22.60
CA LEU A 28 -14.34 -22.83 -23.29
C LEU A 28 -13.34 -23.46 -24.26
N LYS A 29 -13.72 -23.49 -25.54
CA LYS A 29 -12.81 -23.71 -26.67
C LYS A 29 -11.70 -22.66 -26.59
N ARG A 30 -10.58 -23.05 -26.01
CA ARG A 30 -9.35 -22.26 -26.01
C ARG A 30 -8.86 -22.24 -27.45
N GLU A 31 -9.09 -21.14 -28.17
CA GLU A 31 -8.38 -20.90 -29.43
C GLU A 31 -6.88 -20.89 -29.10
N ARG A 32 -6.24 -22.03 -29.35
CA ARG A 32 -4.80 -22.14 -29.43
C ARG A 32 -4.42 -21.27 -30.63
N ALA A 33 -4.04 -20.02 -30.37
CA ALA A 33 -3.18 -19.29 -31.27
C ALA A 33 -2.01 -20.23 -31.60
N ALA A 34 -1.92 -20.63 -32.86
CA ALA A 34 -0.86 -21.44 -33.40
C ALA A 34 0.43 -20.61 -33.37
N ALA A 35 1.02 -20.44 -32.19
CA ALA A 35 2.41 -20.06 -32.07
C ALA A 35 3.19 -21.21 -32.69
N ALA A 36 3.81 -20.93 -33.84
CA ALA A 36 4.70 -21.84 -34.53
C ALA A 36 5.63 -22.49 -33.51
N ARG A 37 5.40 -23.78 -33.24
CA ARG A 37 6.37 -24.61 -32.54
C ARG A 37 7.54 -24.75 -33.49
N THR A 38 8.49 -23.84 -33.41
CA THR A 38 9.86 -24.14 -33.83
C THR A 38 10.22 -25.46 -33.16
N THR A 39 10.42 -26.47 -33.99
CA THR A 39 10.96 -27.78 -33.62
C THR A 39 12.39 -27.56 -33.13
N ALA A 40 12.52 -27.06 -31.90
CA ALA A 40 13.77 -27.11 -31.18
C ALA A 40 14.05 -28.60 -30.99
N LYS A 41 15.04 -29.09 -31.75
CA LYS A 41 15.63 -30.43 -31.61
C LYS A 41 15.81 -30.67 -30.12
N ALA A 42 15.13 -31.68 -29.58
CA ALA A 42 15.30 -32.07 -28.18
C ALA A 42 16.82 -32.19 -27.93
N PRO A 43 17.37 -31.55 -26.89
CA PRO A 43 18.77 -31.74 -26.58
C PRO A 43 18.96 -33.24 -26.41
N ALA A 44 19.85 -33.83 -27.21
CA ALA A 44 20.29 -35.18 -26.96
C ALA A 44 20.72 -35.21 -25.48
N LEU A 45 20.21 -36.17 -24.71
CA LEU A 45 20.69 -36.42 -23.35
C LEU A 45 22.20 -36.65 -23.47
N ALA A 46 22.98 -35.58 -23.24
CA ALA A 46 24.41 -35.71 -23.09
C ALA A 46 24.61 -36.64 -21.89
N PRO A 47 25.47 -37.68 -21.98
CA PRO A 47 25.86 -38.41 -20.80
C PRO A 47 26.33 -37.39 -19.77
N LEU A 48 25.92 -37.53 -18.50
CA LEU A 48 26.40 -36.65 -17.43
C LEU A 48 27.91 -36.54 -17.57
N ASP A 49 28.41 -35.33 -17.86
CA ASP A 49 29.84 -35.12 -18.00
C ASP A 49 30.53 -35.71 -16.77
N ALA A 50 31.60 -36.49 -16.99
CA ALA A 50 32.48 -36.95 -15.92
C ALA A 50 33.14 -35.79 -15.14
N THR A 51 32.89 -34.54 -15.56
CA THR A 51 33.26 -33.29 -14.89
C THR A 51 32.24 -32.82 -13.84
N LEU A 52 31.09 -33.47 -13.67
CA LEU A 52 30.26 -33.38 -12.45
C LEU A 52 30.98 -34.13 -11.32
N ALA A 53 32.16 -33.61 -11.02
CA ALA A 53 33.06 -33.98 -9.97
C ALA A 53 32.32 -33.95 -8.62
N GLY A 54 31.90 -35.11 -8.12
CA GLY A 54 31.55 -35.23 -6.71
C GLY A 54 32.67 -34.65 -5.84
N ARG A 55 32.31 -33.96 -4.74
CA ARG A 55 33.26 -33.22 -3.87
C ARG A 55 34.41 -34.10 -3.36
N ASN A 56 34.22 -35.41 -3.29
CA ASN A 56 35.20 -36.37 -2.80
C ASN A 56 35.99 -37.02 -3.96
N PRO A 57 37.30 -36.74 -4.09
CA PRO A 57 38.16 -37.29 -5.15
C PRO A 57 38.39 -38.81 -5.00
N LEU A 58 38.37 -39.32 -3.77
CA LEU A 58 38.58 -40.73 -3.45
C LEU A 58 37.37 -41.57 -3.87
N LEU A 59 36.16 -41.11 -3.56
CA LEU A 59 34.91 -41.72 -4.07
C LEU A 59 34.85 -41.71 -5.60
N ARG A 60 35.29 -40.63 -6.24
CA ARG A 60 35.35 -40.54 -7.71
C ARG A 60 36.26 -41.61 -8.31
N ALA A 61 37.44 -41.82 -7.72
CA ALA A 61 38.34 -42.88 -8.16
C ALA A 61 37.76 -44.28 -7.92
N ALA A 62 37.03 -44.46 -6.83
CA ALA A 62 36.46 -45.74 -6.41
C ALA A 62 35.19 -46.15 -7.17
N ASN A 63 34.51 -45.20 -7.83
CA ASN A 63 33.18 -45.40 -8.43
C ASN A 63 33.07 -46.66 -9.32
N PRO A 64 34.01 -46.96 -10.24
CA PRO A 64 33.92 -48.17 -11.06
C PRO A 64 33.92 -49.49 -10.26
N LEU A 65 34.64 -49.54 -9.13
CA LEU A 65 34.64 -50.71 -8.25
C LEU A 65 33.34 -50.81 -7.45
N LEU A 66 32.84 -49.67 -6.95
CA LEU A 66 31.57 -49.61 -6.18
C LEU A 66 30.36 -50.01 -7.04
N GLU A 67 30.31 -49.55 -8.30
CA GLU A 67 29.25 -49.90 -9.26
C GLU A 67 29.24 -51.39 -9.57
N LEU A 68 30.41 -52.02 -9.63
CA LEU A 68 30.54 -53.46 -9.93
C LEU A 68 30.10 -54.36 -8.78
N ALA A 69 30.19 -53.89 -7.53
CA ALA A 69 29.89 -54.69 -6.35
C ALA A 69 28.44 -55.23 -6.33
N LEU A 70 27.46 -54.43 -6.76
CA LEU A 70 26.05 -54.82 -6.79
C LEU A 70 25.73 -55.89 -7.86
N PRO A 71 26.13 -55.72 -9.14
CA PRO A 71 26.01 -56.77 -10.14
C PRO A 71 26.66 -58.07 -9.68
N LEU A 72 27.89 -58.02 -9.13
CA LEU A 72 28.61 -59.22 -8.68
C LEU A 72 27.82 -60.01 -7.64
N ARG A 73 27.19 -59.34 -6.66
CA ARG A 73 26.36 -59.99 -5.63
C ARG A 73 25.13 -60.72 -6.19
N ARG A 74 24.64 -60.30 -7.37
CA ARG A 74 23.42 -60.86 -8.00
C ARG A 74 23.72 -61.98 -8.99
N LEU A 75 24.98 -62.16 -9.41
CA LEU A 75 25.37 -63.20 -10.35
C LEU A 75 25.28 -64.59 -9.68
N THR A 76 24.55 -65.50 -10.31
CA THR A 76 24.39 -66.89 -9.86
C THR A 76 25.55 -67.79 -10.30
N SER A 77 26.23 -67.44 -11.38
CA SER A 77 27.47 -68.07 -11.85
C SER A 77 28.36 -67.07 -12.56
N HIS A 78 29.66 -67.34 -12.60
CA HIS A 78 30.62 -66.61 -13.43
C HIS A 78 31.48 -67.61 -14.22
N PRO A 79 31.58 -67.50 -15.55
CA PRO A 79 32.22 -68.52 -16.39
C PRO A 79 33.75 -68.57 -16.24
N ASP A 80 34.40 -67.44 -15.95
CA ASP A 80 35.86 -67.39 -15.77
C ASP A 80 36.25 -66.51 -14.56
N LEU A 81 36.57 -67.14 -13.43
CA LEU A 81 37.02 -66.47 -12.21
C LEU A 81 38.39 -65.80 -12.37
N GLU A 82 39.27 -66.33 -13.22
CA GLU A 82 40.64 -65.83 -13.38
C GLU A 82 40.67 -64.57 -14.24
N ALA A 83 39.88 -64.54 -15.31
CA ALA A 83 39.65 -63.32 -16.08
C ALA A 83 39.04 -62.22 -15.21
N LEU A 84 38.01 -62.55 -14.42
CA LEU A 84 37.40 -61.59 -13.48
C LEU A 84 38.42 -61.04 -12.47
N ARG A 85 39.22 -61.92 -11.86
CA ARG A 85 40.26 -61.51 -10.92
C ARG A 85 41.29 -60.60 -11.57
N THR A 86 41.74 -60.91 -12.78
CA THR A 86 42.70 -60.10 -13.54
C THR A 86 42.13 -58.72 -13.85
N GLN A 87 40.85 -58.66 -14.25
CA GLN A 87 40.14 -57.41 -14.48
C GLN A 87 40.02 -56.58 -13.19
N LEU A 88 39.65 -57.20 -12.06
CA LEU A 88 39.54 -56.52 -10.77
C LEU A 88 40.89 -55.99 -10.28
N ILE A 89 41.97 -56.75 -10.44
CA ILE A 89 43.34 -56.29 -10.13
C ILE A 89 43.68 -55.05 -10.96
N GLN A 90 43.36 -55.05 -12.24
CA GLN A 90 43.58 -53.90 -13.10
C GLN A 90 42.73 -52.70 -12.65
N MET A 91 41.46 -52.92 -12.28
CA MET A 91 40.59 -51.85 -11.76
C MET A 91 41.12 -51.26 -10.44
N VAL A 92 41.66 -52.07 -9.54
CA VAL A 92 42.29 -51.59 -8.29
C VAL A 92 43.55 -50.75 -8.59
N ARG A 93 44.38 -51.16 -9.56
CA ARG A 93 45.53 -50.36 -10.00
C ARG A 93 45.10 -49.04 -10.65
N THR A 94 44.05 -49.08 -11.47
CA THR A 94 43.46 -47.88 -12.06
C THR A 94 42.87 -46.95 -11.00
N PHE A 95 42.26 -47.49 -9.95
CA PHE A 95 41.80 -46.72 -8.79
C PHE A 95 42.96 -45.97 -8.13
N GLU A 96 44.09 -46.63 -7.85
CA GLU A 96 45.25 -45.95 -7.26
C GLU A 96 45.82 -44.86 -8.18
N ALA A 97 45.95 -45.15 -9.48
CA ALA A 97 46.43 -44.18 -10.46
C ALA A 97 45.51 -42.96 -10.55
N ASN A 98 44.20 -43.18 -10.64
CA ASN A 98 43.19 -42.12 -10.67
C ASN A 98 43.16 -41.34 -9.36
N GLY A 99 43.27 -42.01 -8.21
CA GLY A 99 43.33 -41.38 -6.91
C GLY A 99 44.50 -40.41 -6.78
N ARG A 100 45.70 -40.81 -7.22
CA ARG A 100 46.87 -39.91 -7.30
C ARG A 100 46.63 -38.75 -8.27
N ALA A 101 46.06 -39.03 -9.44
CA ALA A 101 45.76 -38.00 -10.45
C ALA A 101 44.71 -36.98 -9.95
N PHE A 102 43.77 -37.40 -9.11
CA PHE A 102 42.77 -36.53 -8.47
C PHE A 102 43.28 -35.82 -7.21
N GLY A 103 44.55 -36.01 -6.84
CA GLY A 103 45.19 -35.33 -5.71
C GLY A 103 44.96 -35.97 -4.34
N VAL A 104 44.55 -37.25 -4.29
CA VAL A 104 44.40 -37.98 -3.01
C VAL A 104 45.77 -38.30 -2.43
N PRO A 105 46.04 -38.01 -1.14
CA PRO A 105 47.31 -38.37 -0.49
C PRO A 105 47.53 -39.90 -0.45
N ASP A 106 48.76 -40.35 -0.68
CA ASP A 106 49.11 -41.79 -0.62
C ASP A 106 48.79 -42.42 0.75
N ALA A 107 48.83 -41.63 1.83
CA ALA A 107 48.45 -42.05 3.18
C ALA A 107 46.97 -42.51 3.28
N GLN A 108 46.09 -41.97 2.43
CA GLN A 108 44.67 -42.36 2.35
C GLN A 108 44.42 -43.44 1.29
N LEU A 109 45.23 -43.49 0.23
CA LEU A 109 45.08 -44.49 -0.86
C LEU A 109 45.30 -45.93 -0.39
N GLY A 110 46.30 -46.18 0.46
CA GLY A 110 46.56 -47.52 1.01
C GLY A 110 45.37 -48.09 1.80
N PRO A 111 44.87 -47.38 2.83
CA PRO A 111 43.66 -47.76 3.56
C PRO A 111 42.41 -47.84 2.67
N ALA A 112 42.24 -46.94 1.71
CA ALA A 112 41.13 -46.99 0.76
C ALA A 112 41.14 -48.25 -0.10
N ARG A 113 42.30 -48.60 -0.67
CA ARG A 113 42.49 -49.84 -1.43
C ARG A 113 42.15 -51.05 -0.57
N TYR A 114 42.60 -51.06 0.69
CA TYR A 114 42.29 -52.14 1.63
C TYR A 114 40.78 -52.32 1.81
N CYS A 115 40.06 -51.22 2.08
CA CYS A 115 38.63 -51.27 2.28
C CYS A 115 37.89 -51.71 1.01
N LEU A 116 38.28 -51.22 -0.16
CA LEU A 116 37.70 -51.62 -1.45
C LEU A 116 37.93 -53.09 -1.77
N CYS A 117 39.15 -53.60 -1.57
CA CYS A 117 39.44 -55.03 -1.76
C CYS A 117 38.58 -55.88 -0.83
N THR A 118 38.48 -55.51 0.44
CA THR A 118 37.65 -56.20 1.43
C THR A 118 36.17 -56.20 1.02
N PHE A 119 35.65 -55.07 0.55
CA PHE A 119 34.26 -54.92 0.13
C PHE A 119 33.91 -55.77 -1.10
N ILE A 120 34.78 -55.77 -2.12
CA ILE A 120 34.58 -56.59 -3.33
C ILE A 120 34.73 -58.07 -3.01
N ASP A 121 35.73 -58.45 -2.21
CA ASP A 121 35.94 -59.84 -1.81
C ASP A 121 34.75 -60.38 -1.00
N GLU A 122 34.17 -59.58 -0.10
CA GLU A 122 32.94 -59.95 0.61
C GLU A 122 31.74 -60.08 -0.33
N SER A 123 31.62 -59.17 -1.30
CA SER A 123 30.55 -59.18 -2.31
C SER A 123 30.59 -60.46 -3.16
N ILE A 124 31.79 -60.93 -3.52
CA ILE A 124 31.98 -62.19 -4.26
C ILE A 124 31.82 -63.40 -3.33
N ALA A 125 32.35 -63.35 -2.11
CA ALA A 125 32.22 -64.43 -1.13
C ALA A 125 30.76 -64.67 -0.68
N ALA A 126 29.89 -63.67 -0.83
CA ALA A 126 28.45 -63.80 -0.60
C ALA A 126 27.72 -64.56 -1.74
N THR A 127 28.38 -64.81 -2.87
CA THR A 127 27.79 -65.56 -4.00
C THR A 127 28.05 -67.07 -3.91
N PRO A 128 27.21 -67.92 -4.53
CA PRO A 128 27.41 -69.37 -4.54
C PRO A 128 28.73 -69.82 -5.21
N TRP A 129 29.20 -69.09 -6.21
CA TRP A 129 30.41 -69.42 -7.00
C TRP A 129 31.70 -68.84 -6.40
N GLY A 130 31.60 -67.79 -5.60
CA GLY A 130 32.74 -67.21 -4.88
C GLY A 130 33.07 -67.92 -3.57
N ALA A 131 32.08 -68.57 -2.95
CA ALA A 131 32.25 -69.30 -1.70
C ALA A 131 33.34 -70.39 -1.81
N GLY A 132 34.39 -70.30 -0.99
CA GLY A 132 35.47 -71.28 -0.89
C GLY A 132 36.62 -71.10 -1.88
N VAL A 133 36.36 -70.83 -3.17
CA VAL A 133 37.40 -70.69 -4.21
C VAL A 133 38.06 -69.31 -4.18
N TRP A 134 37.28 -68.26 -3.93
CA TRP A 134 37.76 -66.87 -3.97
C TRP A 134 38.72 -66.54 -2.83
N GLY A 135 38.52 -67.10 -1.64
CA GLY A 135 39.27 -66.71 -0.43
C GLY A 135 40.79 -66.88 -0.52
N ARG A 136 41.29 -67.88 -1.27
CA ARG A 136 42.74 -68.11 -1.45
C ARG A 136 43.38 -67.21 -2.51
N ARG A 137 42.57 -66.60 -3.39
CA ARG A 137 43.01 -65.81 -4.54
C ARG A 137 42.34 -64.42 -4.55
N SER A 138 41.92 -63.96 -3.39
CA SER A 138 41.15 -62.74 -3.24
C SER A 138 41.98 -61.50 -3.56
N LEU A 139 41.32 -60.37 -3.76
CA LEU A 139 42.01 -59.10 -3.97
C LEU A 139 42.83 -58.74 -2.73
N LEU A 140 42.26 -58.92 -1.54
CA LEU A 140 42.93 -58.63 -0.27
C LEU A 140 44.20 -59.45 -0.07
N VAL A 141 44.20 -60.75 -0.43
CA VAL A 141 45.41 -61.58 -0.40
C VAL A 141 46.44 -61.07 -1.40
N THR A 142 46.01 -60.72 -2.62
CA THR A 142 46.91 -60.26 -3.68
C THR A 142 47.60 -58.93 -3.34
N PHE A 143 46.87 -58.03 -2.67
CA PHE A 143 47.26 -56.63 -2.50
C PHE A 143 47.77 -56.29 -1.10
N HIS A 144 47.34 -57.05 -0.09
CA HIS A 144 47.67 -56.81 1.32
C HIS A 144 48.18 -58.07 2.04
N ASN A 145 48.25 -59.22 1.36
CA ASN A 145 48.67 -60.50 1.96
C ASN A 145 47.84 -60.90 3.19
N GLU A 146 46.55 -60.52 3.20
CA GLU A 146 45.60 -60.82 4.28
C GLU A 146 44.39 -61.60 3.73
N ALA A 147 43.96 -62.65 4.45
CA ALA A 147 42.90 -63.55 4.00
C ALA A 147 41.47 -63.10 4.36
N SER A 148 41.32 -62.25 5.39
CA SER A 148 40.03 -61.71 5.81
C SER A 148 40.19 -60.30 6.35
N GLY A 149 39.41 -59.36 5.82
CA GLY A 149 39.50 -57.94 6.19
C GLY A 149 38.32 -57.39 6.97
N GLY A 150 37.30 -58.21 7.23
CA GLY A 150 36.01 -57.78 7.80
C GLY A 150 36.11 -57.14 9.18
N GLU A 151 37.13 -57.46 9.99
CA GLU A 151 37.38 -56.83 11.30
C GLU A 151 38.31 -55.62 11.19
N ARG A 152 39.40 -55.77 10.42
CA ARG A 152 40.43 -54.74 10.22
C ARG A 152 39.83 -53.45 9.63
N LEU A 153 38.82 -53.55 8.76
CA LEU A 153 38.12 -52.40 8.22
C LEU A 153 37.51 -51.53 9.34
N PHE A 154 36.89 -52.14 10.35
CA PHE A 154 36.33 -51.39 11.48
C PHE A 154 37.40 -50.82 12.42
N VAL A 155 38.57 -51.47 12.52
CA VAL A 155 39.74 -50.90 13.22
C VAL A 155 40.26 -49.67 12.47
N ILE A 156 40.34 -49.73 11.14
CA ILE A 156 40.68 -48.58 10.29
C ILE A 156 39.65 -47.47 10.50
N LEU A 157 38.35 -47.77 10.42
CA LEU A 157 37.28 -46.81 10.69
C LEU A 157 37.43 -46.13 12.05
N GLN A 158 37.72 -46.89 13.10
CA GLN A 158 37.87 -46.35 14.46
C GLN A 158 39.09 -45.42 14.58
N ARG A 159 40.18 -45.70 13.86
CA ARG A 159 41.34 -44.81 13.77
C ARG A 159 41.00 -43.51 13.02
N LEU A 160 40.37 -43.61 11.85
CA LEU A 160 39.99 -42.44 11.03
C LEU A 160 38.97 -41.55 11.75
N ALA A 161 38.12 -42.15 12.58
CA ALA A 161 37.15 -41.43 13.40
C ALA A 161 37.79 -40.50 14.45
N GLN A 162 39.08 -40.67 14.77
CA GLN A 162 39.83 -39.78 15.67
C GLN A 162 40.23 -38.46 14.99
N THR A 163 40.38 -38.47 13.65
CA THR A 163 40.83 -37.32 12.84
C THR A 163 39.86 -37.03 11.68
N PRO A 164 38.55 -36.81 11.96
CA PRO A 164 37.52 -36.79 10.92
C PRO A 164 37.67 -35.64 9.91
N ALA A 165 38.33 -34.53 10.29
CA ALA A 165 38.57 -33.41 9.38
C ALA A 165 39.58 -33.73 8.26
N ILE A 166 40.58 -34.58 8.56
CA ILE A 166 41.63 -34.97 7.60
C ILE A 166 41.13 -36.12 6.71
N ASP A 167 40.45 -37.09 7.33
CA ASP A 167 40.08 -38.35 6.68
C ASP A 167 38.62 -38.40 6.20
N VAL A 168 37.96 -37.24 6.07
CA VAL A 168 36.55 -37.14 5.67
C VAL A 168 36.25 -37.87 4.36
N ASP A 169 37.18 -37.81 3.40
CA ASP A 169 37.03 -38.45 2.09
C ASP A 169 36.98 -39.99 2.21
N LEU A 170 37.79 -40.56 3.10
CA LEU A 170 37.83 -42.01 3.33
C LEU A 170 36.67 -42.47 4.23
N LEU A 171 36.27 -41.66 5.21
CA LEU A 171 35.07 -41.90 6.02
C LEU A 171 33.82 -41.96 5.14
N GLU A 172 33.70 -41.08 4.15
CA GLU A 172 32.62 -41.10 3.15
C GLU A 172 32.66 -42.36 2.28
N LEU A 173 33.84 -42.81 1.84
CA LEU A 173 33.95 -44.07 1.11
C LEU A 173 33.44 -45.25 1.97
N ILE A 174 33.84 -45.33 3.23
CA ILE A 174 33.38 -46.37 4.16
C ILE A 174 31.87 -46.29 4.37
N TYR A 175 31.31 -45.08 4.52
CA TYR A 175 29.87 -44.88 4.61
C TYR A 175 29.14 -45.44 3.39
N VAL A 176 29.62 -45.14 2.17
CA VAL A 176 29.03 -45.67 0.94
C VAL A 176 29.11 -47.20 0.91
N MET A 177 30.25 -47.80 1.26
CA MET A 177 30.37 -49.27 1.31
C MET A 177 29.38 -49.91 2.31
N LEU A 178 29.21 -49.31 3.50
CA LEU A 178 28.21 -49.76 4.48
C LEU A 178 26.78 -49.61 3.94
N ALA A 179 26.48 -48.49 3.27
CA ALA A 179 25.17 -48.26 2.65
C ALA A 179 24.87 -49.22 1.49
N LEU A 180 25.90 -49.68 0.77
CA LEU A 180 25.80 -50.72 -0.26
C LEU A 180 25.71 -52.15 0.32
N GLY A 181 25.70 -52.28 1.66
CA GLY A 181 25.50 -53.54 2.37
C GLY A 181 26.80 -54.29 2.66
N PHE A 182 27.88 -53.60 3.01
CA PHE A 182 29.03 -54.24 3.64
C PHE A 182 28.70 -54.60 5.10
N ASP A 183 28.83 -55.87 5.47
CA ASP A 183 28.50 -56.36 6.81
C ASP A 183 29.77 -56.63 7.65
N GLY A 184 30.84 -57.11 7.01
CA GLY A 184 32.09 -57.49 7.68
C GLY A 184 31.86 -58.43 8.87
N ARG A 185 32.53 -58.14 9.99
CA ARG A 185 32.41 -58.94 11.23
C ARG A 185 30.99 -59.03 11.81
N TYR A 186 30.12 -58.06 11.49
CA TYR A 186 28.78 -57.98 12.06
C TYR A 186 27.79 -58.93 11.39
N ARG A 187 28.16 -59.57 10.26
CA ARG A 187 27.31 -60.56 9.58
C ARG A 187 26.97 -61.77 10.46
N LEU A 188 27.87 -62.16 11.34
CA LEU A 188 27.76 -63.36 12.19
C LEU A 188 27.40 -63.05 13.64
N MET A 189 27.29 -61.77 14.01
CA MET A 189 26.98 -61.35 15.39
C MET A 189 25.47 -61.24 15.60
N GLU A 190 24.99 -61.69 16.76
CA GLU A 190 23.60 -61.44 17.18
C GLU A 190 23.35 -59.93 17.32
N GLY A 191 22.30 -59.42 16.67
CA GLY A 191 22.05 -57.98 16.61
C GLY A 191 23.08 -57.19 15.77
N GLY A 192 23.91 -57.85 14.95
CA GLY A 192 24.95 -57.16 14.17
C GLY A 192 24.40 -56.08 13.21
N LYS A 193 23.22 -56.30 12.63
CA LYS A 193 22.56 -55.30 11.74
C LYS A 193 22.21 -54.00 12.46
N THR A 194 21.67 -54.08 13.68
CA THR A 194 21.34 -52.87 14.45
C THR A 194 22.60 -52.13 14.87
N GLN A 195 23.68 -52.85 15.19
CA GLN A 195 24.99 -52.24 15.46
C GLN A 195 25.57 -51.55 14.20
N LEU A 196 25.43 -52.15 13.02
CA LEU A 196 25.83 -51.54 11.75
C LEU A 196 25.03 -50.26 11.45
N ASP A 197 23.72 -50.27 11.70
CA ASP A 197 22.88 -49.07 11.53
C ASP A 197 23.33 -47.94 12.46
N VAL A 198 23.62 -48.23 13.73
CA VAL A 198 24.17 -47.26 14.68
C VAL A 198 25.53 -46.71 14.22
N ILE A 199 26.40 -47.58 13.70
CA ILE A 199 27.71 -47.15 13.15
C ILE A 199 27.50 -46.25 11.93
N ARG A 200 26.57 -46.59 11.03
CA ARG A 200 26.26 -45.82 9.82
C ARG A 200 25.72 -44.44 10.17
N GLU A 201 24.79 -44.35 11.12
CA GLU A 201 24.23 -43.07 11.60
C GLU A 201 25.31 -42.19 12.23
N ARG A 202 26.17 -42.75 13.09
CA ARG A 202 27.27 -42.01 13.71
C ARG A 202 28.25 -41.50 12.66
N LEU A 203 28.59 -42.34 11.68
CA LEU A 203 29.48 -41.97 10.58
C LEU A 203 28.87 -40.85 9.72
N GLU A 204 27.58 -40.92 9.43
CA GLU A 204 26.87 -39.85 8.72
C GLU A 204 26.92 -38.52 9.47
N GLN A 205 26.64 -38.53 10.79
CA GLN A 205 26.72 -37.34 11.62
C GLN A 205 28.13 -36.73 11.61
N MET A 206 29.17 -37.57 11.70
CA MET A 206 30.56 -37.12 11.63
C MET A 206 30.89 -36.50 10.27
N ILE A 207 30.47 -37.11 9.16
CA ILE A 207 30.68 -36.58 7.82
C ILE A 207 29.95 -35.25 7.64
N ARG A 208 28.68 -35.17 8.04
CA ARG A 208 27.86 -33.95 7.97
C ARG A 208 28.44 -32.81 8.81
N ALA A 209 29.09 -33.11 9.92
CA ALA A 209 29.76 -32.11 10.75
C ALA A 209 31.01 -31.51 10.07
N GLN A 210 31.69 -32.27 9.21
CA GLN A 210 32.90 -31.82 8.51
C GLN A 210 32.61 -31.21 7.13
N ARG A 211 31.50 -31.60 6.49
CA ARG A 211 31.11 -31.07 5.18
C ARG A 211 30.16 -29.88 5.32
N ALA A 212 30.35 -28.88 4.46
CA ALA A 212 29.41 -27.76 4.35
C ALA A 212 27.98 -28.28 4.07
N PRO A 213 26.94 -27.59 4.58
CA PRO A 213 25.56 -28.01 4.40
C PRO A 213 25.26 -28.23 2.91
N ILE A 214 24.59 -29.36 2.62
CA ILE A 214 24.16 -29.70 1.26
C ILE A 214 23.29 -28.55 0.75
N GLU A 215 23.70 -27.94 -0.36
CA GLU A 215 22.90 -26.92 -1.04
C GLU A 215 21.58 -27.56 -1.46
N ARG A 216 20.50 -27.23 -0.75
CA ARG A 216 19.15 -27.76 -1.01
C ARG A 216 18.53 -27.14 -2.27
N ALA A 217 19.20 -26.17 -2.89
CA ALA A 217 18.74 -25.54 -4.10
C ALA A 217 18.95 -26.50 -5.28
N LEU A 218 17.85 -26.94 -5.90
CA LEU A 218 17.85 -27.80 -7.09
C LEU A 218 18.44 -27.12 -8.34
N SER A 219 18.68 -25.81 -8.29
CA SER A 219 19.33 -25.03 -9.34
C SER A 219 20.22 -23.96 -8.69
N PRO A 220 21.47 -23.76 -9.17
CA PRO A 220 22.35 -22.69 -8.70
C PRO A 220 21.73 -21.30 -8.86
N HIS A 221 20.83 -21.13 -9.83
CA HIS A 221 20.15 -19.87 -10.14
C HIS A 221 18.63 -20.02 -10.01
N TRP A 222 18.15 -20.59 -8.91
CA TRP A 222 16.71 -20.77 -8.66
C TRP A 222 15.93 -19.45 -8.55
N GLN A 223 16.64 -18.32 -8.42
CA GLN A 223 15.98 -17.02 -8.31
C GLN A 223 15.17 -16.75 -9.58
N PRO A 224 13.85 -16.51 -9.44
CA PRO A 224 13.03 -16.14 -10.59
C PRO A 224 13.60 -14.84 -11.17
N ALA A 225 13.79 -14.82 -12.50
CA ALA A 225 14.19 -13.60 -13.20
C ALA A 225 13.36 -12.42 -12.68
N PRO A 226 13.99 -11.32 -12.23
CA PRO A 226 13.29 -10.23 -11.58
C PRO A 226 12.26 -9.69 -12.56
N ARG A 227 11.00 -10.09 -12.38
CA ARG A 227 9.88 -9.44 -13.03
C ARG A 227 9.75 -8.10 -12.35
N GLU A 228 10.24 -7.06 -13.01
CA GLU A 228 9.79 -5.70 -12.76
C GLU A 228 8.27 -5.68 -12.95
N ARG A 229 7.52 -5.99 -11.89
CA ARG A 229 6.12 -5.60 -11.84
C ARG A 229 6.16 -4.09 -11.90
N LYS A 230 5.77 -3.53 -13.05
CA LYS A 230 5.53 -2.10 -13.22
C LYS A 230 4.40 -1.72 -12.24
N ARG A 231 4.80 -1.42 -11.01
CA ARG A 231 3.96 -1.15 -9.82
C ARG A 231 3.40 0.27 -9.80
N LEU A 232 3.56 1.03 -10.88
CA LEU A 232 3.17 2.44 -10.95
C LEU A 232 1.66 2.66 -10.79
N LEU A 233 0.83 1.71 -11.23
CA LEU A 233 -0.64 1.80 -11.11
C LEU A 233 -1.21 0.99 -9.94
N GLN A 234 -0.38 0.27 -9.17
CA GLN A 234 -0.83 -0.56 -8.03
C GLN A 234 -0.65 0.15 -6.68
N PHE A 235 0.01 1.32 -6.68
CA PHE A 235 0.33 2.12 -5.48
C PHE A 235 -0.28 3.54 -5.51
N MET A 236 -1.34 3.78 -6.27
CA MET A 236 -2.18 4.95 -5.99
C MET A 236 -3.29 4.51 -5.04
N PRO A 237 -3.18 4.78 -3.73
CA PRO A 237 -4.29 4.58 -2.82
C PRO A 237 -5.53 5.28 -3.34
N LEU A 238 -6.69 4.64 -3.20
CA LEU A 238 -7.96 5.19 -3.66
C LEU A 238 -8.25 6.58 -3.05
N TRP A 239 -7.73 6.87 -1.85
CA TRP A 239 -7.85 8.19 -1.22
C TRP A 239 -7.11 9.30 -1.99
N VAL A 240 -5.99 9.00 -2.67
CA VAL A 240 -5.24 9.99 -3.47
C VAL A 240 -6.03 10.37 -4.72
N ALA A 241 -6.62 9.38 -5.40
CA ALA A 241 -7.48 9.62 -6.56
C ALA A 241 -8.73 10.42 -6.17
N LEU A 242 -9.36 10.10 -5.04
CA LEU A 242 -10.50 10.85 -4.50
C LEU A 242 -10.11 12.29 -4.12
N ALA A 243 -8.96 12.50 -3.48
CA ALA A 243 -8.49 13.82 -3.11
C ALA A 243 -8.21 14.69 -4.35
N LEU A 244 -7.59 14.11 -5.39
CA LEU A 244 -7.35 14.82 -6.65
C LEU A 244 -8.67 15.16 -7.37
N ALA A 245 -9.62 14.24 -7.43
CA ALA A 245 -10.94 14.48 -8.01
C ALA A 245 -11.69 15.59 -7.26
N ALA A 246 -11.67 15.57 -5.92
CA ALA A 246 -12.26 16.62 -5.10
C ALA A 246 -11.60 17.99 -5.35
N PHE A 247 -10.27 18.03 -5.45
CA PHE A 247 -9.53 19.25 -5.76
C PHE A 247 -9.92 19.84 -7.13
N VAL A 248 -10.03 18.99 -8.16
CA VAL A 248 -10.48 19.40 -9.50
C VAL A 248 -11.92 19.92 -9.47
N LEU A 249 -12.83 19.26 -8.75
CA LEU A 249 -14.22 19.71 -8.63
C LEU A 249 -14.35 21.06 -7.90
N VAL A 250 -13.62 21.24 -6.80
CA VAL A 250 -13.63 22.52 -6.05
C VAL A 250 -13.06 23.66 -6.88
N THR A 251 -11.94 23.43 -7.56
CA THR A 251 -11.33 24.44 -8.44
C THR A 251 -12.26 24.78 -9.62
N ALA A 252 -12.87 23.79 -10.26
CA ALA A 252 -13.85 24.01 -11.32
C ALA A 252 -15.07 24.79 -10.82
N SER A 253 -15.61 24.43 -9.65
CA SER A 253 -16.76 25.13 -9.04
C SER A 253 -16.42 26.59 -8.74
N LEU A 254 -15.26 26.87 -8.15
CA LEU A 254 -14.81 28.24 -7.86
C LEU A 254 -14.68 29.07 -9.14
N VAL A 255 -14.01 28.53 -10.17
CA VAL A 255 -13.87 29.21 -11.47
C VAL A 255 -15.22 29.51 -12.09
N LEU A 256 -16.13 28.53 -12.09
CA LEU A 256 -17.48 28.71 -12.63
C LEU A 256 -18.27 29.76 -11.85
N SER A 257 -18.19 29.76 -10.51
CA SER A 257 -18.82 30.79 -9.66
C SER A 257 -18.29 32.19 -9.97
N PHE A 258 -16.97 32.37 -10.12
CA PHE A 258 -16.40 33.66 -10.51
C PHE A 258 -16.88 34.11 -11.89
N ARG A 259 -16.87 33.20 -12.87
CA ARG A 259 -17.35 33.48 -14.24
C ARG A 259 -18.82 33.86 -14.29
N ILE A 260 -19.68 33.17 -13.54
CA ILE A 260 -21.12 33.48 -13.47
C ILE A 260 -21.33 34.86 -12.84
N ASN A 261 -20.58 35.21 -11.80
CA ASN A 261 -20.72 36.51 -11.16
C ASN A 261 -20.27 37.65 -12.08
N ASP A 262 -19.15 37.49 -12.79
CA ASP A 262 -18.70 38.45 -13.81
C ASP A 262 -19.79 38.71 -14.87
N PHE A 263 -20.52 37.66 -15.27
CA PHE A 263 -21.58 37.77 -16.26
C PHE A 263 -22.88 38.37 -15.68
N SER A 264 -23.18 38.13 -14.41
CA SER A 264 -24.43 38.56 -13.77
C SER A 264 -24.42 40.04 -13.38
N ASP A 265 -23.29 40.56 -12.90
CA ASP A 265 -23.13 41.96 -12.47
C ASP A 265 -23.68 43.00 -13.49
N PRO A 266 -23.36 42.94 -14.80
CA PRO A 266 -23.89 43.90 -15.80
C PRO A 266 -25.37 43.69 -16.14
N VAL A 267 -25.88 42.45 -16.06
CA VAL A 267 -27.30 42.15 -16.31
C VAL A 267 -28.16 42.71 -15.19
N PHE A 268 -27.72 42.56 -13.94
CA PHE A 268 -28.38 43.21 -12.79
C PHE A 268 -28.34 44.73 -12.88
N ALA A 269 -27.21 45.31 -13.31
CA ALA A 269 -27.13 46.74 -13.56
C ALA A 269 -28.11 47.19 -14.67
N SER A 270 -28.24 46.41 -15.74
CA SER A 270 -29.15 46.70 -16.86
C SER A 270 -30.62 46.58 -16.44
N MET A 271 -31.02 45.52 -15.75
CA MET A 271 -32.38 45.36 -15.22
C MET A 271 -32.79 46.52 -14.30
N ARG A 272 -31.84 47.04 -13.50
CA ARG A 272 -32.07 48.18 -12.61
C ARG A 272 -32.12 49.53 -13.34
N SER A 273 -31.48 49.64 -14.51
CA SER A 273 -31.57 50.83 -15.37
C SER A 273 -32.93 50.97 -16.06
N ILE A 274 -33.70 49.87 -16.14
CA ILE A 274 -35.10 49.90 -16.56
C ILE A 274 -35.91 50.56 -15.44
N ARG A 275 -35.89 51.89 -15.43
CA ARG A 275 -36.87 52.68 -14.69
C ARG A 275 -38.23 52.41 -15.32
N VAL A 276 -39.09 51.70 -14.60
CA VAL A 276 -40.53 51.90 -14.77
C VAL A 276 -40.76 53.35 -14.35
N ALA A 277 -40.96 54.23 -15.33
CA ALA A 277 -41.40 55.59 -15.04
C ALA A 277 -42.71 55.44 -14.24
N PRO A 278 -42.79 55.94 -12.98
CA PRO A 278 -44.09 56.04 -12.34
C PRO A 278 -44.98 56.85 -13.28
N ALA A 279 -46.22 56.41 -13.44
CA ALA A 279 -47.21 57.16 -14.22
C ALA A 279 -47.17 58.63 -13.77
N PRO A 280 -47.32 59.61 -14.68
CA PRO A 280 -47.26 61.02 -14.32
C PRO A 280 -48.44 61.34 -13.39
N VAL A 281 -48.25 61.18 -12.09
CA VAL A 281 -49.07 61.83 -11.09
C VAL A 281 -48.77 63.30 -11.24
N LEU A 282 -49.71 63.99 -11.90
CA LEU A 282 -49.84 65.43 -11.96
C LEU A 282 -49.29 66.05 -10.68
N ALA A 283 -48.29 66.91 -10.87
CA ALA A 283 -47.68 67.74 -9.85
C ALA A 283 -48.75 68.42 -9.00
N SER A 284 -49.13 67.78 -7.90
CA SER A 284 -49.78 68.46 -6.80
C SER A 284 -48.64 69.01 -5.96
N LYS A 285 -48.31 70.28 -6.22
CA LYS A 285 -47.69 71.16 -5.25
C LYS A 285 -48.42 70.98 -3.92
N VAL A 286 -47.87 70.17 -3.03
CA VAL A 286 -48.29 70.07 -1.64
C VAL A 286 -47.04 70.32 -0.83
N ASP A 287 -46.93 71.55 -0.35
CA ASP A 287 -46.04 71.90 0.75
C ASP A 287 -46.42 71.06 1.98
N ALA A 288 -45.78 69.91 2.18
CA ALA A 288 -45.76 69.13 3.42
C ALA A 288 -44.61 68.10 3.35
N ALA A 289 -43.61 68.03 4.24
CA ALA A 289 -43.61 68.44 5.63
C ALA A 289 -42.17 68.63 6.20
N PRO A 290 -41.68 69.88 6.38
CA PRO A 290 -40.51 70.16 7.21
C PRO A 290 -40.70 69.76 8.70
N LYS A 291 -41.91 69.30 9.08
CA LYS A 291 -42.23 68.88 10.45
C LYS A 291 -41.65 67.53 10.83
N LEU A 292 -41.52 66.59 9.88
CA LEU A 292 -41.01 65.24 10.19
C LEU A 292 -39.49 65.25 10.33
N SER A 293 -38.78 65.91 9.39
CA SER A 293 -37.34 66.11 9.43
C SER A 293 -36.91 66.87 10.68
N ALA A 294 -37.61 67.96 11.04
CA ALA A 294 -37.34 68.71 12.28
C ALA A 294 -37.61 67.90 13.56
N ALA A 295 -38.68 67.09 13.60
CA ALA A 295 -38.99 66.25 14.76
C ALA A 295 -37.96 65.12 14.94
N LEU A 296 -37.51 64.48 13.85
CA LEU A 296 -36.48 63.46 13.89
C LEU A 296 -35.10 64.05 14.22
N ALA A 297 -34.77 65.22 13.66
CA ALA A 297 -33.53 65.93 13.98
C ALA A 297 -33.50 66.38 15.45
N GLY A 298 -34.64 66.79 16.02
CA GLY A 298 -34.73 67.12 17.45
C GLY A 298 -34.58 65.89 18.36
N PHE A 299 -35.24 64.77 18.01
CA PHE A 299 -35.17 63.54 18.81
C PHE A 299 -33.79 62.85 18.77
N LEU A 300 -33.13 62.91 17.60
CA LEU A 300 -31.79 62.35 17.37
C LEU A 300 -30.67 63.39 17.50
N ALA A 301 -30.94 64.55 18.12
CA ALA A 301 -29.95 65.59 18.34
C ALA A 301 -28.63 65.10 18.99
N PRO A 302 -28.63 64.23 20.02
CA PRO A 302 -27.37 63.76 20.60
C PRO A 302 -26.57 62.87 19.64
N GLU A 303 -27.23 62.05 18.83
CA GLU A 303 -26.58 61.18 17.84
C GLU A 303 -26.04 61.99 16.64
N ILE A 304 -26.73 63.07 16.26
CA ILE A 304 -26.27 64.02 15.23
C ILE A 304 -25.03 64.78 15.73
N ALA A 305 -25.03 65.24 16.99
CA ALA A 305 -23.87 65.91 17.60
C ALA A 305 -22.64 64.98 17.69
N GLN A 306 -22.85 63.68 17.85
CA GLN A 306 -21.80 62.66 17.82
C GLN A 306 -21.38 62.23 16.41
N GLY A 307 -22.03 62.74 15.36
CA GLY A 307 -21.73 62.42 13.96
C GLY A 307 -22.16 61.01 13.53
N LEU A 308 -22.97 60.31 14.33
CA LEU A 308 -23.46 58.95 14.06
C LEU A 308 -24.53 58.94 12.95
N VAL A 309 -25.35 59.99 12.89
CA VAL A 309 -26.48 60.11 11.98
C VAL A 309 -26.53 61.51 11.36
N SER A 310 -26.94 61.59 10.09
CA SER A 310 -27.31 62.84 9.44
C SER A 310 -28.72 62.75 8.87
N VAL A 311 -29.55 63.76 9.14
CA VAL A 311 -30.93 63.84 8.62
C VAL A 311 -30.96 64.83 7.46
N GLY A 312 -31.40 64.35 6.30
CA GLY A 312 -31.62 65.17 5.10
C GLY A 312 -33.11 65.23 4.76
N ASP A 313 -33.53 66.37 4.23
CA ASP A 313 -34.90 66.59 3.77
C ASP A 313 -34.96 66.73 2.24
N SER A 314 -35.98 66.16 1.63
CA SER A 314 -36.26 66.22 0.19
C SER A 314 -37.76 66.28 0.02
N ALA A 315 -38.23 66.93 -1.05
CA ALA A 315 -39.64 67.29 -1.26
C ALA A 315 -40.67 66.20 -0.87
N ASP A 316 -40.36 64.92 -1.11
CA ASP A 316 -41.31 63.82 -0.93
C ASP A 316 -40.84 62.77 0.11
N ARG A 317 -39.67 62.98 0.73
CA ARG A 317 -39.03 61.99 1.60
C ARG A 317 -38.03 62.60 2.60
N THR A 318 -38.05 62.10 3.83
CA THR A 318 -37.01 62.37 4.83
C THR A 318 -36.00 61.22 4.84
N THR A 319 -34.70 61.52 4.76
CA THR A 319 -33.64 60.50 4.73
C THR A 319 -32.76 60.61 5.97
N VAL A 320 -32.70 59.54 6.74
CA VAL A 320 -31.80 59.38 7.89
C VAL A 320 -30.62 58.53 7.43
N THR A 321 -29.46 59.15 7.23
CA THR A 321 -28.23 58.44 6.82
C THR A 321 -27.41 58.09 8.05
N ILE A 322 -27.10 56.80 8.21
CA ILE A 322 -26.25 56.29 9.28
C ILE A 322 -24.82 56.25 8.77
N ASN A 323 -23.92 56.93 9.46
CA ASN A 323 -22.51 56.99 9.11
C ASN A 323 -21.81 55.73 9.61
N ASN A 324 -21.22 54.97 8.68
CA ASN A 324 -20.57 53.70 8.97
C ASN A 324 -19.19 53.82 9.64
N THR A 325 -18.64 55.03 9.80
CA THR A 325 -17.32 55.24 10.43
C THR A 325 -17.35 56.34 11.48
N ALA A 326 -18.47 56.49 12.17
CA ALA A 326 -18.51 57.34 13.35
C ALA A 326 -17.69 56.68 14.48
N THR A 327 -16.84 57.48 15.15
CA THR A 327 -16.04 57.04 16.31
C THR A 327 -15.02 55.92 16.03
N GLY A 328 -14.62 55.71 14.77
CA GLY A 328 -13.59 54.72 14.40
C GLY A 328 -14.06 53.26 14.35
N THR A 329 -15.33 52.99 14.67
CA THR A 329 -15.95 51.65 14.63
C THR A 329 -16.82 51.50 13.38
N GLN A 330 -16.80 50.32 12.74
CA GLN A 330 -17.62 50.04 11.56
C GLN A 330 -19.01 49.52 11.95
N LEU A 331 -20.05 50.00 11.28
CA LEU A 331 -21.45 49.55 11.49
C LEU A 331 -21.61 48.05 11.19
N PHE A 332 -20.88 47.58 10.17
CA PHE A 332 -20.80 46.18 9.78
C PHE A 332 -19.35 45.82 9.50
N ALA A 333 -18.89 44.66 9.99
CA ALA A 333 -17.59 44.13 9.62
C ALA A 333 -17.48 43.89 8.10
N SER A 334 -16.25 43.89 7.58
CA SER A 334 -15.97 43.61 6.17
C SER A 334 -16.56 42.26 5.75
N GLY A 335 -17.32 42.25 4.66
CA GLY A 335 -17.98 41.03 4.14
C GLY A 335 -19.09 40.45 5.02
N SER A 336 -19.53 41.14 6.08
CA SER A 336 -20.62 40.71 6.96
C SER A 336 -21.84 41.62 6.87
N ALA A 337 -23.01 41.02 7.11
CA ALA A 337 -24.31 41.69 7.29
C ALA A 337 -24.75 41.73 8.77
N ASP A 338 -23.90 41.24 9.68
CA ASP A 338 -24.17 41.24 11.12
C ASP A 338 -23.84 42.62 11.70
N LEU A 339 -24.82 43.26 12.35
CA LEU A 339 -24.67 44.60 12.93
C LEU A 339 -23.75 44.54 14.15
N ASP A 340 -22.80 45.47 14.25
CA ASP A 340 -21.97 45.59 15.44
C ASP A 340 -22.82 45.97 16.67
N PRO A 341 -22.68 45.24 17.81
CA PRO A 341 -23.48 45.49 19.01
C PRO A 341 -23.44 46.94 19.52
N HIS A 342 -22.35 47.67 19.27
CA HIS A 342 -22.21 49.07 19.68
C HIS A 342 -23.25 50.00 19.04
N PHE A 343 -23.75 49.66 17.84
CA PHE A 343 -24.77 50.44 17.13
C PHE A 343 -26.21 49.92 17.37
N SER A 344 -26.39 48.84 18.12
CA SER A 344 -27.71 48.32 18.46
C SER A 344 -28.57 49.37 19.21
N PRO A 345 -28.06 50.09 20.24
CA PRO A 345 -28.83 51.15 20.89
C PRO A 345 -29.25 52.28 19.93
N LEU A 346 -28.38 52.64 18.98
CA LEU A 346 -28.69 53.65 17.96
C LEU A 346 -29.85 53.20 17.07
N MET A 347 -29.81 51.96 16.56
CA MET A 347 -30.90 51.42 15.74
C MET A 347 -32.22 51.34 16.51
N GLN A 348 -32.17 51.00 17.80
CA GLN A 348 -33.35 50.99 18.66
C GLN A 348 -33.94 52.38 18.84
N ARG A 349 -33.10 53.39 19.14
CA ARG A 349 -33.54 54.79 19.24
C ARG A 349 -34.15 55.32 17.94
N ILE A 350 -33.60 54.95 16.79
CA ILE A 350 -34.19 55.31 15.48
C ILE A 350 -35.56 54.64 15.32
N GLY A 351 -35.69 53.37 15.73
CA GLY A 351 -36.98 52.66 15.76
C GLY A 351 -38.03 53.38 16.62
N ASP A 352 -37.65 53.78 17.84
CA ASP A 352 -38.52 54.51 18.76
C ASP A 352 -38.94 55.88 18.17
N ALA A 353 -38.01 56.59 17.51
CA ALA A 353 -38.30 57.85 16.83
C ALA A 353 -39.32 57.73 15.68
N LEU A 354 -39.42 56.52 15.09
CA LEU A 354 -40.31 56.21 13.98
C LEU A 354 -41.66 55.61 14.41
N GLN A 355 -41.81 55.20 15.68
CA GLN A 355 -42.99 54.49 16.18
C GLN A 355 -44.29 55.28 15.93
N ASP A 356 -44.30 56.57 16.26
CA ASP A 356 -45.49 57.44 16.20
C ASP A 356 -45.57 58.30 14.93
N LYS A 357 -44.66 58.11 13.97
CA LYS A 357 -44.61 58.91 12.73
C LYS A 357 -45.25 58.12 11.59
N PRO A 358 -46.15 58.68 10.76
CA PRO A 358 -46.74 57.99 9.60
C PRO A 358 -45.79 57.99 8.36
N GLY A 359 -46.02 57.11 7.37
CA GLY A 359 -45.23 57.03 6.12
C GLY A 359 -44.53 55.67 5.84
N ASN A 360 -44.29 55.30 4.59
CA ASN A 360 -43.55 54.05 4.31
C ASN A 360 -42.05 54.25 4.57
N VAL A 361 -41.39 53.27 5.16
CA VAL A 361 -39.97 53.34 5.51
C VAL A 361 -39.20 52.32 4.67
N ILE A 362 -38.17 52.79 3.96
CA ILE A 362 -37.30 51.96 3.14
C ILE A 362 -35.90 52.04 3.74
N VAL A 363 -35.37 50.90 4.16
CA VAL A 363 -33.98 50.76 4.59
C VAL A 363 -33.15 50.44 3.37
N ILE A 364 -32.25 51.33 2.98
CA ILE A 364 -31.40 51.19 1.79
C ILE A 364 -29.97 50.93 2.23
N GLY A 365 -29.42 49.78 1.84
CA GLY A 365 -28.02 49.43 2.07
C GLY A 365 -27.14 49.80 0.87
N HIS A 366 -25.98 50.41 1.15
CA HIS A 366 -24.96 50.71 0.15
C HIS A 366 -23.59 50.09 0.52
N THR A 367 -22.80 49.77 -0.50
CA THR A 367 -21.40 49.32 -0.41
C THR A 367 -20.49 50.28 -1.17
N ASP A 368 -19.17 50.08 -1.08
CA ASP A 368 -18.22 50.73 -1.98
C ASP A 368 -18.07 49.94 -3.29
N ASN A 369 -17.29 50.48 -4.23
CA ASN A 369 -17.01 49.85 -5.52
C ASN A 369 -16.00 48.68 -5.45
N GLN A 370 -15.50 48.31 -4.26
CA GLN A 370 -14.60 47.18 -4.16
C GLN A 370 -15.41 45.89 -4.25
N ARG A 371 -15.00 45.01 -5.15
CA ARG A 371 -15.66 43.72 -5.29
C ARG A 371 -15.52 42.90 -4.01
N ILE A 372 -16.64 42.44 -3.46
CA ILE A 372 -16.61 41.49 -2.36
C ILE A 372 -16.13 40.12 -2.82
N ILE A 373 -15.19 39.54 -2.06
CA ILE A 373 -14.79 38.14 -2.18
C ILE A 373 -15.24 37.46 -0.89
N SER A 374 -16.41 36.84 -0.91
CA SER A 374 -17.00 36.17 0.25
C SER A 374 -17.68 34.87 -0.17
N ALA A 375 -17.53 33.83 0.66
CA ALA A 375 -18.27 32.59 0.48
C ALA A 375 -19.77 32.76 0.80
N ARG A 376 -20.14 33.76 1.62
CA ARG A 376 -21.51 33.98 2.11
C ARG A 376 -22.35 34.89 1.20
N PHE A 377 -21.72 35.86 0.55
CA PHE A 377 -22.41 36.84 -0.28
C PHE A 377 -21.81 36.88 -1.69
N PRO A 378 -22.60 36.55 -2.73
CA PRO A 378 -22.09 36.44 -4.10
C PRO A 378 -21.75 37.80 -4.74
N SER A 379 -22.40 38.89 -4.32
CA SER A 379 -22.18 40.22 -4.89
C SER A 379 -22.38 41.34 -3.85
N ASN A 380 -21.89 42.54 -4.19
CA ASN A 380 -22.08 43.75 -3.38
C ASN A 380 -23.56 44.10 -3.18
N VAL A 381 -24.38 43.82 -4.20
CA VAL A 381 -25.84 43.93 -4.12
C VAL A 381 -26.39 42.99 -3.04
N ALA A 382 -26.01 41.71 -3.07
CA ALA A 382 -26.47 40.73 -2.09
C ALA A 382 -26.03 41.09 -0.66
N LEU A 383 -24.78 41.56 -0.48
CA LEU A 383 -24.30 42.05 0.82
C LEU A 383 -25.11 43.25 1.32
N SER A 384 -25.34 44.24 0.44
CA SER A 384 -26.07 45.45 0.79
C SER A 384 -27.54 45.18 1.15
N GLN A 385 -28.19 44.23 0.45
CA GLN A 385 -29.55 43.79 0.74
C GLN A 385 -29.60 43.13 2.12
N ALA A 386 -28.69 42.19 2.39
CA ALA A 386 -28.63 41.51 3.69
C ALA A 386 -28.41 42.50 4.85
N ARG A 387 -27.57 43.52 4.67
CA ARG A 387 -27.38 44.59 5.68
C ARG A 387 -28.64 45.41 5.91
N ALA A 388 -29.34 45.78 4.83
CA ALA A 388 -30.61 46.48 4.92
C ALA A 388 -31.67 45.66 5.65
N ASP A 389 -31.72 44.35 5.38
CA ASP A 389 -32.61 43.41 6.07
C ASP A 389 -32.30 43.29 7.57
N THR A 390 -31.03 43.25 7.96
CA THR A 390 -30.62 43.25 9.38
C THR A 390 -31.13 44.50 10.10
N VAL A 391 -30.94 45.69 9.50
CA VAL A 391 -31.42 46.95 10.10
C VAL A 391 -32.94 47.00 10.14
N ARG A 392 -33.61 46.58 9.05
CA ARG A 392 -35.08 46.48 8.99
C ARG A 392 -35.62 45.59 10.10
N ALA A 393 -35.00 44.44 10.37
CA ALA A 393 -35.42 43.53 11.43
C ALA A 393 -35.32 44.17 12.82
N ILE A 394 -34.27 44.94 13.08
CA ILE A 394 -34.09 45.65 14.36
C ILE A 394 -35.13 46.77 14.52
N LEU A 395 -35.41 47.53 13.46
CA LEU A 395 -36.45 48.57 13.48
C LEU A 395 -37.85 47.96 13.64
N ALA A 396 -38.11 46.83 12.96
CA ALA A 396 -39.39 46.12 13.03
C ALA A 396 -39.74 45.66 14.46
N ALA A 397 -38.74 45.36 15.28
CA ALA A 397 -38.93 45.00 16.68
C ALA A 397 -39.32 46.18 17.59
N ARG A 398 -39.20 47.43 17.11
CA ARG A 398 -39.48 48.66 17.87
C ARG A 398 -40.72 49.41 17.42
N ILE A 399 -41.30 49.06 16.27
CA ILE A 399 -42.49 49.73 15.74
C ILE A 399 -43.72 48.82 15.77
N ASN A 400 -44.90 49.42 15.97
CA ASN A 400 -46.17 48.68 16.03
C ASN A 400 -46.68 48.22 14.65
N SER A 401 -46.10 48.74 13.56
CA SER A 401 -46.55 48.47 12.18
C SER A 401 -45.40 48.02 11.28
N PRO A 402 -44.82 46.83 11.50
CA PRO A 402 -43.65 46.34 10.75
C PRO A 402 -43.89 46.22 9.24
N ALA A 403 -45.15 46.10 8.81
CA ALA A 403 -45.54 45.99 7.39
C ALA A 403 -45.19 47.23 6.55
N ARG A 404 -44.95 48.39 7.16
CA ARG A 404 -44.54 49.62 6.45
C ARG A 404 -43.03 49.71 6.20
N LEU A 405 -42.25 48.76 6.75
CA LEU A 405 -40.80 48.71 6.56
C LEU A 405 -40.44 47.79 5.40
N SER A 406 -39.63 48.29 4.48
CA SER A 406 -39.01 47.51 3.40
C SER A 406 -37.49 47.65 3.44
N ALA A 407 -36.77 46.73 2.81
CA ALA A 407 -35.32 46.74 2.72
C ALA A 407 -34.88 46.60 1.25
N GLU A 408 -33.94 47.42 0.83
CA GLU A 408 -33.41 47.46 -0.53
C GLU A 408 -31.87 47.52 -0.53
N GLY A 409 -31.24 46.58 -1.22
CA GLY A 409 -29.80 46.53 -1.42
C GLY A 409 -29.38 47.17 -2.74
N ARG A 410 -28.68 48.29 -2.67
CA ARG A 410 -28.21 49.04 -3.85
C ARG A 410 -26.76 48.75 -4.23
N GLY A 411 -26.01 48.01 -3.42
CA GLY A 411 -24.59 47.78 -3.67
C GLY A 411 -23.86 49.12 -3.77
N ASP A 412 -23.01 49.28 -4.77
CA ASP A 412 -22.20 50.48 -5.03
C ASP A 412 -22.91 51.53 -5.89
N THR A 413 -24.18 51.32 -6.25
CA THR A 413 -24.97 52.31 -7.00
C THR A 413 -25.33 53.49 -6.09
N ASP A 414 -25.28 54.71 -6.62
CA ASP A 414 -25.47 55.99 -5.92
C ASP A 414 -24.35 56.35 -4.88
N PRO A 415 -23.07 56.53 -5.31
CA PRO A 415 -22.00 56.98 -4.42
C PRO A 415 -22.23 58.43 -3.97
N VAL A 416 -22.01 58.72 -2.68
CA VAL A 416 -22.09 60.07 -2.11
C VAL A 416 -20.72 60.75 -1.98
N ALA A 417 -19.65 59.99 -2.19
CA ALA A 417 -18.27 60.47 -2.23
C ALA A 417 -17.46 59.71 -3.29
N SER A 418 -16.28 60.21 -3.67
CA SER A 418 -15.37 59.51 -4.58
C SER A 418 -14.98 58.13 -4.02
N ASN A 419 -15.05 57.10 -4.87
CA ASN A 419 -14.62 55.75 -4.52
C ASN A 419 -13.08 55.58 -4.57
N ASP A 420 -12.35 56.59 -5.04
CA ASP A 420 -10.90 56.49 -5.24
C ASP A 420 -10.13 56.58 -3.91
N THR A 421 -10.69 57.29 -2.93
CA THR A 421 -10.07 57.47 -1.61
C THR A 421 -10.66 56.51 -0.57
N PRO A 422 -9.86 55.97 0.39
CA PRO A 422 -10.38 55.17 1.49
C PRO A 422 -11.47 55.89 2.31
N ALA A 423 -11.31 57.19 2.51
CA ALA A 423 -12.28 58.03 3.21
C ALA A 423 -13.61 58.17 2.44
N GLY A 424 -13.57 58.31 1.12
CA GLY A 424 -14.78 58.36 0.31
C GLY A 424 -15.49 57.01 0.22
N ARG A 425 -14.75 55.89 0.11
CA ARG A 425 -15.33 54.53 0.19
C ARG A 425 -16.03 54.29 1.53
N ALA A 426 -15.43 54.75 2.63
CA ALA A 426 -16.06 54.66 3.95
C ALA A 426 -17.44 55.35 4.01
N LYS A 427 -17.58 56.51 3.36
CA LYS A 427 -18.87 57.23 3.23
C LYS A 427 -19.87 56.52 2.32
N ASN A 428 -19.40 55.80 1.31
CA ASN A 428 -20.25 55.05 0.38
C ASN A 428 -20.81 53.76 1.00
N ARG A 429 -20.07 53.13 1.92
CA ARG A 429 -20.56 52.01 2.74
C ARG A 429 -21.54 52.51 3.81
N ARG A 430 -22.76 52.92 3.45
CA ARG A 430 -23.74 53.53 4.37
C ARG A 430 -25.06 52.77 4.39
N VAL A 431 -25.87 53.03 5.41
CA VAL A 431 -27.30 52.64 5.43
C VAL A 431 -28.13 53.91 5.51
N ALA A 432 -29.09 54.06 4.61
CA ALA A 432 -30.02 55.17 4.58
C ALA A 432 -31.42 54.67 4.89
N ILE A 433 -32.10 55.31 5.84
CA ILE A 433 -33.49 55.03 6.18
C ILE A 433 -34.33 56.16 5.57
N VAL A 434 -35.08 55.83 4.53
CA VAL A 434 -35.91 56.76 3.78
C VAL A 434 -37.35 56.63 4.25
N ILE A 435 -37.92 57.72 4.75
CA ILE A 435 -39.32 57.81 5.14
C ILE A 435 -40.07 58.58 4.05
N LEU A 436 -41.02 57.93 3.38
CA LEU A 436 -41.88 58.52 2.37
C LEU A 436 -43.05 59.24 3.02
N SER A 437 -43.36 60.45 2.56
CA SER A 437 -44.52 61.21 3.03
C SER A 437 -45.84 60.46 2.76
N PRO A 438 -46.82 60.48 3.68
CA PRO A 438 -48.13 59.86 3.46
C PRO A 438 -48.80 60.50 2.23
N GLY A 439 -48.94 59.76 1.13
CA GLY A 439 -49.49 60.25 -0.14
C GLY A 439 -48.58 60.07 -1.35
N ALA A 440 -47.30 59.73 -1.16
CA ALA A 440 -46.34 59.49 -2.23
C ALA A 440 -46.26 58.03 -2.71
N ALA A 441 -47.24 57.17 -2.39
CA ALA A 441 -47.17 55.74 -2.65
C ALA A 441 -48.16 55.28 -3.73
N SER A 442 -47.64 55.00 -4.92
CA SER A 442 -47.96 53.86 -5.80
C SER A 442 -46.78 53.64 -6.74
#